data_AF-A0A2P5P645-F1
#
_entry.id   AF-A0A2P5P645-F1
#
_cell.length_a   1.000
_cell.length_b   1.000
_cell.length_c   1.000
_cell.angle_alpha   90.00
_cell.angle_beta   90.00
_cell.angle_gamma   90.00
#
_symmetry.space_group_name_H-M   'P 1'
#
loop_
_entity.id
_entity.type
_entity.pdbx_description
1 polymer ?
#
loop_
_entity_poly.entity_id
_entity_poly.type
_entity_poly.pdbx_seq_one_letter_code
_entity_poly.pdbx_strand_id
1 'polypeptide(L)'
;MDFLTLFLSLRCTHACAHCIFGCSLNHGNHMPWDVFQQSMAISQKSGINKLNFFGGEPLLNPSFFKMTESALENGFSLIVTTNCRPLEDIVTMARFLELTEKYKERLVIITARDKFHLKFYNPLAVVNLLRRQGYSVMVDDYSDRTIALTEFNIRNRGLEGLDPGYSCCKGEWTDFLGILLDGSWTLCPPSIKPFGSVFSEGLDEMVEFKKGLAFNSSGGCTVCLKDFERFKDEFKRLQKPV
;
A
#
# COMPACT_ATOMS: atom_id res chain seq x y z
N MET A 1 0.15 -2.34 16.35
CA MET A 1 0.18 -1.97 14.92
C MET A 1 1.47 -1.26 14.60
N ASP A 2 2.29 -1.82 13.72
CA ASP A 2 3.65 -1.31 13.45
C ASP A 2 3.69 -0.15 12.47
N PHE A 3 2.69 -0.05 11.58
CA PHE A 3 2.51 1.06 10.65
C PHE A 3 1.08 1.07 10.07
N LEU A 4 0.66 2.22 9.58
CA LEU A 4 -0.58 2.38 8.81
C LEU A 4 -0.27 2.50 7.31
N THR A 5 -0.97 1.74 6.46
CA THR A 5 -0.76 1.78 5.00
C THR A 5 -1.66 2.81 4.35
N LEU A 6 -1.08 3.80 3.67
CA LEU A 6 -1.82 4.83 2.95
C LEU A 6 -1.71 4.58 1.46
N PHE A 7 -2.84 4.34 0.79
CA PHE A 7 -2.86 4.25 -0.66
C PHE A 7 -2.77 5.66 -1.23
N LEU A 8 -1.59 6.14 -1.60
CA LEU A 8 -1.43 7.51 -2.10
C LEU A 8 -1.92 7.65 -3.55
N SER A 9 -1.87 6.56 -4.31
CA SER A 9 -2.24 6.54 -5.72
C SER A 9 -2.63 5.13 -6.11
N LEU A 10 -3.68 4.97 -6.93
CA LEU A 10 -3.90 3.73 -7.69
C LEU A 10 -3.48 3.88 -9.16
N ARG A 11 -2.99 5.06 -9.57
CA ARG A 11 -2.30 5.23 -10.85
C ARG A 11 -0.89 4.69 -10.76
N CYS A 12 -0.41 4.08 -11.83
CA CYS A 12 0.93 3.52 -11.90
C CYS A 12 1.51 3.65 -13.30
N THR A 13 2.82 3.85 -13.42
CA THR A 13 3.54 3.79 -14.71
C THR A 13 3.59 2.38 -15.29
N HIS A 14 3.27 1.37 -14.49
CA HIS A 14 3.29 -0.04 -14.86
C HIS A 14 1.87 -0.59 -14.95
N ALA A 15 1.66 -1.57 -15.83
CA ALA A 15 0.46 -2.39 -15.91
C ALA A 15 0.84 -3.86 -15.69
N CYS A 16 1.48 -4.15 -14.55
CA CYS A 16 2.03 -5.46 -14.24
C CYS A 16 0.96 -6.55 -14.31
N ALA A 17 1.29 -7.68 -14.96
CA ALA A 17 0.36 -8.78 -15.14
C ALA A 17 -0.19 -9.33 -13.81
N HIS A 18 0.63 -9.33 -12.75
CA HIS A 18 0.25 -9.82 -11.41
C HIS A 18 -0.43 -8.77 -10.53
N CYS A 19 -0.61 -7.53 -11.00
CA CYS A 19 -1.09 -6.43 -10.15
C CYS A 19 -2.47 -6.76 -9.58
N ILE A 20 -2.56 -6.83 -8.25
CA ILE A 20 -3.80 -7.16 -7.54
C ILE A 20 -4.78 -5.98 -7.40
N PHE A 21 -4.42 -4.81 -7.92
CA PHE A 21 -5.24 -3.59 -7.88
C PHE A 21 -5.60 -3.06 -9.27
N GLY A 22 -5.12 -3.73 -10.33
CA GLY A 22 -5.33 -3.29 -11.72
C GLY A 22 -4.74 -1.91 -12.02
N CYS A 23 -3.73 -1.46 -11.29
CA CYS A 23 -3.14 -0.14 -11.47
C CYS A 23 -2.58 0.04 -12.89
N SER A 24 -2.74 1.25 -13.45
CA SER A 24 -2.11 1.65 -14.71
C SER A 24 -2.05 3.17 -14.82
N LEU A 25 -1.50 3.71 -15.91
CA LEU A 25 -1.48 5.17 -16.11
C LEU A 25 -2.89 5.74 -16.23
N ASN A 26 -3.84 4.94 -16.72
CA ASN A 26 -5.21 5.37 -17.03
C ASN A 26 -6.25 4.83 -16.04
N HIS A 27 -5.83 4.15 -14.97
CA HIS A 27 -6.71 3.55 -13.98
C HIS A 27 -6.30 3.96 -12.57
N GLY A 28 -7.27 4.38 -11.77
CA GLY A 28 -7.08 4.82 -10.39
C GLY A 28 -7.03 6.34 -10.23
N ASN A 29 -7.17 6.78 -8.99
CA ASN A 29 -7.09 8.19 -8.58
C ASN A 29 -5.91 8.39 -7.62
N HIS A 30 -5.76 9.61 -7.12
CA HIS A 30 -4.82 9.96 -6.06
C HIS A 30 -5.57 10.23 -4.77
N MET A 31 -4.97 9.86 -3.63
CA MET A 31 -5.45 10.29 -2.32
C MET A 31 -5.40 11.83 -2.27
N PRO A 32 -6.51 12.50 -1.90
CA PRO A 32 -6.53 13.94 -1.72
C PRO A 32 -5.86 14.34 -0.40
N TRP A 33 -5.54 15.62 -0.30
CA TRP A 33 -4.76 16.15 0.83
C TRP A 33 -5.50 16.06 2.17
N ASP A 34 -6.81 16.29 2.19
CA ASP A 34 -7.66 16.22 3.38
C ASP A 34 -7.74 14.80 3.97
N VAL A 35 -7.89 13.78 3.13
CA VAL A 35 -7.82 12.37 3.55
C VAL A 35 -6.46 12.06 4.18
N PHE A 36 -5.38 12.53 3.57
CA PHE A 36 -4.03 12.35 4.13
C PHE A 36 -3.86 13.03 5.49
N GLN A 37 -4.35 14.28 5.64
CA GLN A 37 -4.30 14.99 6.92
C GLN A 37 -5.10 14.26 8.00
N GLN A 38 -6.30 13.78 7.69
CA GLN A 38 -7.10 13.00 8.61
C GLN A 38 -6.40 11.70 9.01
N SER A 39 -5.76 11.02 8.05
CA SER A 39 -4.98 9.81 8.28
C SER A 39 -3.80 10.02 9.24
N MET A 40 -3.07 11.13 9.08
CA MET A 40 -1.98 11.51 10.00
C MET A 40 -2.51 11.81 11.41
N ALA A 41 -3.61 12.56 11.52
CA ALA A 41 -4.21 12.92 12.81
C ALA A 41 -4.63 11.66 13.59
N ILE A 42 -5.24 10.69 12.92
CA ILE A 42 -5.58 9.40 13.52
C ILE A 42 -4.34 8.64 13.96
N SER A 43 -3.32 8.59 13.09
CA SER A 43 -2.07 7.88 13.41
C SER A 43 -1.38 8.46 14.64
N GLN A 44 -1.29 9.79 14.76
CA GLN A 44 -0.75 10.48 15.92
C GLN A 44 -1.54 10.18 17.20
N LYS A 45 -2.88 10.31 17.14
CA LYS A 45 -3.76 10.05 18.29
C LYS A 45 -3.63 8.61 18.79
N SER A 46 -3.40 7.67 17.88
CA SER A 46 -3.26 6.24 18.19
C SER A 46 -1.82 5.79 18.46
N GLY A 47 -0.86 6.71 18.53
CA GLY A 47 0.55 6.39 18.79
C GLY A 47 1.27 5.63 17.68
N ILE A 48 0.68 5.57 16.48
CA ILE A 48 1.32 4.97 15.30
C ILE A 48 2.31 6.00 14.76
N ASN A 49 3.60 5.68 14.78
CA ASN A 49 4.67 6.59 14.37
C ASN A 49 5.30 6.22 13.01
N LYS A 50 4.74 5.25 12.29
CA LYS A 50 5.24 4.80 10.99
C LYS A 50 4.10 4.72 9.97
N LEU A 51 4.34 5.24 8.77
CA LEU A 51 3.39 5.20 7.65
C LEU A 51 4.02 4.45 6.48
N ASN A 52 3.21 3.68 5.74
CA ASN A 52 3.60 3.05 4.50
C ASN A 52 2.87 3.71 3.33
N PHE A 53 3.60 4.48 2.53
CA PHE A 53 3.10 5.07 1.30
C PHE A 53 3.08 4.00 0.21
N PHE A 54 1.88 3.65 -0.22
CA PHE A 54 1.59 2.45 -1.01
C PHE A 54 0.57 2.72 -2.13
N GLY A 55 0.28 1.69 -2.92
CA GLY A 55 -0.76 1.66 -3.95
C GLY A 55 -0.21 1.21 -5.30
N GLY A 56 -0.51 1.96 -6.35
CA GLY A 56 0.16 1.87 -7.65
C GLY A 56 1.57 2.46 -7.58
N GLU A 57 1.75 3.69 -8.03
CA GLU A 57 2.98 4.45 -7.87
C GLU A 57 2.72 5.71 -7.02
N PRO A 58 3.16 5.73 -5.73
CA PRO A 58 2.93 6.87 -4.85
C PRO A 58 3.49 8.18 -5.38
N LEU A 59 4.63 8.16 -6.07
CA LEU A 59 5.25 9.38 -6.61
C LEU A 59 4.45 10.02 -7.75
N LEU A 60 3.43 9.34 -8.30
CA LEU A 60 2.51 9.96 -9.25
C LEU A 60 1.46 10.86 -8.57
N ASN A 61 1.29 10.78 -7.24
CA ASN A 61 0.39 11.70 -6.54
C ASN A 61 0.98 13.12 -6.62
N PRO A 62 0.26 14.13 -7.16
CA PRO A 62 0.76 15.51 -7.25
C PRO A 62 1.15 16.12 -5.90
N SER A 63 0.56 15.62 -4.81
CA SER A 63 0.86 16.02 -3.43
C SER A 63 1.92 15.16 -2.76
N PHE A 64 2.55 14.18 -3.44
CA PHE A 64 3.50 13.23 -2.85
C PHE A 64 4.58 13.93 -2.01
N PHE A 65 5.26 14.93 -2.58
CA PHE A 65 6.32 15.65 -1.87
C PHE A 65 5.79 16.42 -0.65
N LYS A 66 4.63 17.07 -0.78
CA LYS A 66 3.95 17.78 0.33
C LYS A 66 3.55 16.81 1.46
N MET A 67 3.04 15.64 1.10
CA MET A 67 2.68 14.57 2.04
C MET A 67 3.91 14.00 2.74
N THR A 68 4.99 13.79 1.99
CA THR A 68 6.27 13.28 2.51
C THR A 68 6.88 14.27 3.51
N GLU A 69 6.96 15.55 3.13
CA GLU A 69 7.41 16.64 3.99
C GLU A 69 6.62 16.68 5.30
N SER A 70 5.29 16.78 5.18
CA SER A 70 4.40 16.88 6.32
C SER A 70 4.50 15.69 7.26
N ALA A 71 4.60 14.44 6.75
CA ALA A 71 4.75 13.27 7.60
C ALA A 71 6.10 13.29 8.35
N LEU A 72 7.20 13.56 7.65
CA LEU A 72 8.53 13.55 8.27
C LEU A 72 8.68 14.67 9.31
N GLU A 73 8.15 15.87 9.04
CA GLU A 73 8.11 16.99 9.99
C GLU A 73 7.25 16.70 11.22
N ASN A 74 6.18 15.92 11.06
CA ASN A 74 5.31 15.48 12.16
C ASN A 74 5.86 14.26 12.93
N GLY A 75 7.13 13.91 12.75
CA GLY A 75 7.79 12.86 13.54
C GLY A 75 7.66 11.45 12.99
N PHE A 76 6.92 11.23 11.90
CA PHE A 76 6.73 9.90 11.35
C PHE A 76 7.99 9.33 10.69
N SER A 77 8.13 8.00 10.78
CA SER A 77 8.96 7.20 9.89
C SER A 77 8.15 6.76 8.67
N LEU A 78 8.80 6.67 7.52
CA LEU A 78 8.14 6.37 6.25
C LEU A 78 8.71 5.09 5.63
N ILE A 79 7.80 4.25 5.15
CA ILE A 79 8.08 3.24 4.13
C ILE A 79 7.51 3.80 2.83
N VAL A 80 8.32 3.86 1.77
CA VAL A 80 7.87 4.24 0.43
C VAL A 80 7.98 3.02 -0.46
N THR A 81 6.83 2.42 -0.79
CA THR A 81 6.77 1.30 -1.73
C THR A 81 6.54 1.83 -3.14
N THR A 82 7.56 1.79 -3.99
CA THR A 82 7.58 2.45 -5.31
C THR A 82 8.17 1.52 -6.37
N ASN A 83 7.78 1.70 -7.63
CA ASN A 83 8.44 1.06 -8.77
C ASN A 83 9.68 1.85 -9.26
N CYS A 84 10.02 2.95 -8.59
CA CYS A 84 11.17 3.83 -8.87
C CYS A 84 11.18 4.51 -10.24
N ARG A 85 10.20 4.30 -11.13
CA ARG A 85 10.20 4.91 -12.47
C ARG A 85 10.19 6.44 -12.43
N PRO A 86 9.40 7.12 -11.58
CA PRO A 86 9.44 8.58 -11.52
C PRO A 86 10.79 9.13 -11.04
N LEU A 87 11.56 8.34 -10.28
CA LEU A 87 12.89 8.70 -9.78
C LEU A 87 14.00 8.58 -10.83
N GLU A 88 13.69 8.11 -12.05
CA GLU A 88 14.61 8.23 -13.19
C GLU A 88 14.75 9.67 -13.68
N ASP A 89 13.70 10.47 -13.52
CA ASP A 89 13.73 11.90 -13.85
C ASP A 89 14.63 12.66 -12.86
N ILE A 90 15.60 13.41 -13.39
CA ILE A 90 16.63 14.07 -12.59
C ILE A 90 16.05 15.15 -11.67
N VAL A 91 15.00 15.85 -12.10
CA VAL A 91 14.35 16.90 -11.31
C VAL A 91 13.60 16.27 -10.13
N THR A 92 12.86 15.20 -10.40
CA THR A 92 12.12 14.42 -9.39
C THR A 92 13.08 13.78 -8.39
N MET A 93 14.19 13.19 -8.85
CA MET A 93 15.26 12.66 -7.99
C MET A 93 15.90 13.75 -7.13
N ALA A 94 16.31 14.88 -7.72
CA ALA A 94 16.92 15.98 -6.98
C ALA A 94 15.99 16.49 -5.87
N ARG A 95 14.71 16.69 -6.19
CA ARG A 95 13.69 17.09 -5.21
C ARG A 95 13.49 16.05 -4.10
N PHE A 96 13.50 14.76 -4.45
CA PHE A 96 13.39 13.68 -3.47
C PHE A 96 14.57 13.69 -2.50
N LEU A 97 15.80 13.78 -3.04
CA LEU A 97 17.02 13.83 -2.24
C LEU A 97 17.04 15.06 -1.33
N GLU A 98 16.76 16.25 -1.86
CA GLU A 98 16.72 17.51 -1.10
C GLU A 98 15.73 17.43 0.06
N LEU A 99 14.49 16.98 -0.20
CA LEU A 99 13.45 16.88 0.81
C LEU A 99 13.81 15.89 1.92
N THR A 100 14.40 14.74 1.55
CA THR A 100 14.55 13.60 2.46
C THR A 100 15.95 13.45 3.07
N GLU A 101 16.90 14.32 2.69
CA GLU A 101 18.30 14.27 3.13
C GLU A 101 18.46 14.17 4.65
N LYS A 102 17.76 15.02 5.40
CA LYS A 102 17.81 15.08 6.87
C LYS A 102 17.02 13.95 7.57
N TYR A 103 16.39 13.07 6.80
CA TYR A 103 15.43 12.08 7.28
C TYR A 103 15.73 10.64 6.84
N LYS A 104 16.90 10.39 6.23
CA LYS A 104 17.31 9.06 5.71
C LYS A 104 17.10 7.92 6.70
N GLU A 105 17.47 8.11 7.96
CA GLU A 105 17.33 7.14 9.07
C GLU A 105 15.87 6.72 9.32
N ARG A 106 14.91 7.58 8.96
CA ARG A 106 13.47 7.37 9.12
C ARG A 106 12.77 6.97 7.83
N LEU A 107 13.51 6.75 6.73
CA LEU A 107 12.96 6.44 5.42
C LEU A 107 13.48 5.10 4.91
N VAL A 108 12.57 4.17 4.65
CA VAL A 108 12.86 2.91 3.97
C VAL A 108 12.17 2.91 2.61
N ILE A 109 12.92 2.62 1.57
CA ILE A 109 12.39 2.52 0.20
C ILE A 109 12.29 1.03 -0.14
N ILE A 110 11.11 0.60 -0.58
CA ILE A 110 10.87 -0.77 -1.03
C ILE A 110 10.51 -0.70 -2.51
N THR A 111 11.21 -1.47 -3.34
CA THR A 111 10.90 -1.62 -4.77
C THR A 111 10.84 -3.09 -5.14
N ALA A 112 10.07 -3.39 -6.19
CA ALA A 112 10.04 -4.71 -6.79
C ALA A 112 10.96 -4.78 -8.02
N ARG A 113 11.62 -5.91 -8.22
CA ARG A 113 12.38 -6.25 -9.41
C ARG A 113 12.17 -7.72 -9.76
N ASP A 114 10.98 -8.01 -10.27
CA ASP A 114 10.58 -9.34 -10.72
C ASP A 114 10.30 -9.38 -12.23
N LYS A 115 10.06 -10.58 -12.77
CA LYS A 115 9.80 -10.80 -14.21
C LYS A 115 8.60 -10.04 -14.76
N PHE A 116 7.66 -9.59 -13.92
CA PHE A 116 6.50 -8.83 -14.34
C PHE A 116 6.80 -7.33 -14.37
N HIS A 117 7.52 -6.81 -13.37
CA HIS A 117 7.96 -5.41 -13.33
C HIS A 117 9.03 -5.09 -14.38
N LEU A 118 9.97 -6.02 -14.61
CA LEU A 118 11.06 -5.86 -15.56
C LEU A 118 10.60 -5.67 -17.02
N LYS A 119 9.34 -5.99 -17.33
CA LYS A 119 8.74 -5.68 -18.64
C LYS A 119 8.53 -4.19 -18.88
N PHE A 120 8.49 -3.39 -17.82
CA PHE A 120 8.22 -1.95 -17.88
C PHE A 120 9.47 -1.14 -17.52
N TYR A 121 10.16 -1.52 -16.44
CA TYR A 121 11.31 -0.77 -15.94
C TYR A 121 12.22 -1.64 -15.08
N ASN A 122 13.54 -1.43 -15.19
CA ASN A 122 14.52 -2.03 -14.28
C ASN A 122 15.05 -0.94 -13.34
N PRO A 123 14.69 -0.96 -12.04
CA PRO A 123 15.00 0.11 -11.11
C PRO A 123 16.46 0.13 -10.63
N LEU A 124 17.31 -0.77 -11.12
CA LEU A 124 18.65 -1.00 -10.55
C LEU A 124 19.54 0.25 -10.56
N ALA A 125 19.46 1.09 -11.60
CA ALA A 125 20.23 2.33 -11.66
C ALA A 125 19.81 3.32 -10.55
N VAL A 126 18.51 3.50 -10.36
CA VAL A 126 17.92 4.35 -9.30
C VAL A 126 18.24 3.77 -7.92
N VAL A 127 18.08 2.46 -7.72
CA VAL A 127 18.41 1.77 -6.47
C VAL A 127 19.87 1.99 -6.09
N ASN A 128 20.79 1.83 -7.04
CA ASN A 128 22.22 2.04 -6.80
C ASN A 128 22.54 3.49 -6.47
N LEU A 129 21.86 4.45 -7.11
CA LEU A 129 22.01 5.87 -6.79
C LEU A 129 21.54 6.16 -5.35
N LEU A 130 20.32 5.74 -5.00
CA LEU A 130 19.75 5.94 -3.66
C LEU A 130 20.64 5.31 -2.57
N ARG A 131 21.12 4.09 -2.78
CA ARG A 131 22.05 3.43 -1.83
C ARG A 131 23.36 4.18 -1.68
N ARG A 132 23.94 4.71 -2.77
CA ARG A 132 25.15 5.57 -2.70
C ARG A 132 24.89 6.87 -1.94
N GLN A 133 23.67 7.38 -1.98
CA GLN A 133 23.23 8.53 -1.19
C GLN A 133 22.91 8.16 0.27
N GLY A 134 23.08 6.90 0.69
CA GLY A 134 22.87 6.46 2.07
C GLY A 134 21.43 6.09 2.44
N TYR A 135 20.53 5.94 1.47
CA TYR A 135 19.16 5.49 1.74
C TYR A 135 19.10 3.97 1.94
N SER A 136 18.24 3.53 2.87
CA SER A 136 17.86 2.12 3.00
C SER A 136 16.91 1.74 1.87
N VAL A 137 17.36 0.82 1.00
CA VAL A 137 16.57 0.37 -0.15
C VAL A 137 16.48 -1.16 -0.17
N MET A 138 15.27 -1.69 -0.04
CA MET A 138 14.93 -3.10 -0.18
C MET A 138 14.44 -3.38 -1.60
N VAL A 139 14.86 -4.52 -2.17
CA VAL A 139 14.46 -4.94 -3.51
C VAL A 139 13.86 -6.33 -3.41
N ASP A 140 12.57 -6.44 -3.70
CA ASP A 140 11.82 -7.70 -3.66
C ASP A 140 11.74 -8.35 -5.04
N ASP A 141 11.78 -9.68 -5.07
CA ASP A 141 11.53 -10.49 -6.26
C ASP A 141 10.35 -11.45 -6.02
N TYR A 142 9.31 -11.28 -6.82
CA TYR A 142 8.06 -12.05 -6.81
C TYR A 142 7.96 -13.04 -7.99
N SER A 143 9.04 -13.26 -8.75
CA SER A 143 9.03 -14.05 -10.01
C SER A 143 8.62 -15.51 -9.81
N ASP A 144 9.04 -16.10 -8.68
CA ASP A 144 8.83 -17.52 -8.32
C ASP A 144 7.98 -17.67 -7.06
N ARG A 145 7.30 -16.60 -6.65
CA ARG A 145 6.44 -16.61 -5.47
C ARG A 145 5.02 -17.00 -5.84
N THR A 146 4.31 -17.47 -4.83
CA THR A 146 2.86 -17.49 -4.82
C THR A 146 2.32 -16.11 -5.19
N ILE A 147 1.29 -16.06 -6.03
CA ILE A 147 0.61 -14.83 -6.44
C ILE A 147 -0.77 -14.75 -5.79
N ALA A 148 -1.25 -13.53 -5.52
CA ALA A 148 -2.65 -13.32 -5.17
C ALA A 148 -3.46 -13.10 -6.44
N LEU A 149 -4.54 -13.87 -6.62
CA LEU A 149 -5.48 -13.66 -7.71
C LEU A 149 -6.68 -12.82 -7.23
N THR A 150 -7.04 -11.84 -8.02
CA THR A 150 -8.13 -10.87 -7.78
C THR A 150 -8.94 -10.68 -9.06
N GLU A 151 -10.06 -9.96 -8.99
CA GLU A 151 -10.83 -9.57 -10.17
C GLU A 151 -10.00 -8.85 -11.25
N PHE A 152 -8.88 -8.23 -10.88
CA PHE A 152 -8.03 -7.45 -11.79
C PHE A 152 -7.05 -8.31 -12.60
N ASN A 153 -6.61 -9.45 -12.08
CA ASN A 153 -5.55 -10.24 -12.69
C ASN A 153 -5.92 -11.71 -12.96
N ILE A 154 -7.05 -12.20 -12.44
CA ILE A 154 -7.47 -13.62 -12.56
C ILE A 154 -7.64 -14.09 -14.00
N ARG A 155 -7.87 -13.19 -14.95
CA ARG A 155 -8.01 -13.50 -16.38
C ARG A 155 -6.69 -13.39 -17.17
N ASN A 156 -5.59 -13.07 -16.52
CA ASN A 156 -4.31 -12.88 -17.19
C ASN A 156 -3.63 -14.22 -17.45
N ARG A 157 -3.56 -14.65 -18.72
CA ARG A 157 -2.91 -15.91 -19.11
C ARG A 157 -1.43 -15.99 -18.74
N GLY A 158 -0.77 -14.85 -18.57
CA GLY A 158 0.62 -14.78 -18.11
C GLY A 158 0.83 -15.22 -16.65
N LEU A 159 -0.26 -15.52 -15.93
CA LEU A 159 -0.26 -16.05 -14.57
C LEU A 159 -0.67 -17.52 -14.50
N GLU A 160 -1.04 -18.15 -15.63
CA GLU A 160 -1.39 -19.57 -15.66
C GLU A 160 -0.22 -20.42 -15.17
N GLY A 161 -0.50 -21.39 -14.29
CA GLY A 161 0.50 -22.28 -13.71
C GLY A 161 1.26 -21.74 -12.49
N LEU A 162 0.98 -20.50 -12.04
CA LEU A 162 1.51 -19.99 -10.78
C LEU A 162 0.60 -20.35 -9.60
N ASP A 163 1.19 -20.56 -8.42
CA ASP A 163 0.47 -20.95 -7.20
C ASP A 163 -0.31 -19.74 -6.63
N PRO A 164 -1.66 -19.80 -6.55
CA PRO A 164 -2.48 -18.72 -6.02
C PRO A 164 -2.53 -18.65 -4.49
N GLY A 165 -1.81 -19.54 -3.79
CA GLY A 165 -1.79 -19.69 -2.33
C GLY A 165 -1.06 -18.58 -1.56
N TYR A 166 -0.80 -17.43 -2.18
CA TYR A 166 -0.09 -16.33 -1.51
C TYR A 166 -0.86 -15.87 -0.29
N SER A 167 -0.21 -15.83 0.88
CA SER A 167 -0.81 -15.32 2.12
C SER A 167 0.09 -14.28 2.75
N CYS A 168 -0.33 -13.01 2.73
CA CYS A 168 0.41 -11.92 3.38
C CYS A 168 0.46 -12.09 4.91
N CYS A 169 -0.62 -12.58 5.51
CA CYS A 169 -0.74 -12.77 6.94
C CYS A 169 -0.29 -14.15 7.44
N LYS A 170 0.06 -15.08 6.52
CA LYS A 170 0.55 -16.45 6.80
C LYS A 170 -0.29 -17.34 7.72
N GLY A 171 -1.51 -16.96 8.09
CA GLY A 171 -2.18 -17.69 9.17
C GLY A 171 -2.66 -16.80 10.30
N GLU A 172 -1.90 -15.74 10.54
CA GLU A 172 -1.90 -15.03 11.80
C GLU A 172 -2.57 -13.67 11.69
N TRP A 173 -3.18 -13.24 12.79
CA TRP A 173 -3.70 -11.89 12.89
C TRP A 173 -2.54 -10.91 12.76
N THR A 174 -2.61 -10.04 11.76
CA THR A 174 -1.63 -8.99 11.55
C THR A 174 -2.34 -7.65 11.57
N ASP A 175 -1.73 -6.69 12.24
CA ASP A 175 -2.22 -5.33 12.43
C ASP A 175 -2.24 -4.48 11.14
N PHE A 176 -2.20 -5.09 9.95
CA PHE A 176 -2.21 -4.37 8.69
C PHE A 176 -3.59 -3.78 8.41
N LEU A 177 -3.78 -2.51 8.77
CA LEU A 177 -4.86 -1.68 8.25
C LEU A 177 -4.30 -0.77 7.16
N GLY A 178 -5.20 -0.34 6.27
CA GLY A 178 -4.89 0.72 5.34
C GLY A 178 -6.03 1.72 5.21
N ILE A 179 -5.70 2.86 4.62
CA ILE A 179 -6.65 3.91 4.25
C ILE A 179 -6.60 4.06 2.73
N LEU A 180 -7.77 3.91 2.11
CA LEU A 180 -7.97 4.02 0.67
C LEU A 180 -8.03 5.50 0.24
N LEU A 181 -8.07 5.70 -1.08
CA LEU A 181 -8.01 7.04 -1.68
C LEU A 181 -9.11 7.99 -1.19
N ASP A 182 -10.29 7.46 -0.89
CA ASP A 182 -11.48 8.18 -0.44
C ASP A 182 -11.57 8.30 1.09
N GLY A 183 -10.56 7.83 1.82
CA GLY A 183 -10.56 7.80 3.28
C GLY A 183 -11.29 6.60 3.87
N SER A 184 -11.77 5.64 3.08
CA SER A 184 -12.28 4.39 3.63
C SER A 184 -11.18 3.56 4.25
N TRP A 185 -11.49 2.87 5.36
CA TRP A 185 -10.57 1.88 5.91
C TRP A 185 -10.56 0.64 5.04
N THR A 186 -9.42 -0.04 5.01
CA THR A 186 -9.33 -1.42 4.54
C THR A 186 -8.67 -2.29 5.58
N LEU A 187 -9.31 -3.42 5.88
CA LEU A 187 -8.85 -4.35 6.91
C LEU A 187 -7.68 -5.23 6.45
N CYS A 188 -7.44 -5.23 5.14
CA CYS A 188 -6.40 -5.99 4.46
C CYS A 188 -6.02 -5.19 3.21
N PRO A 189 -4.84 -4.54 3.17
CA PRO A 189 -4.43 -3.73 2.02
C PRO A 189 -4.54 -4.46 0.67
N PRO A 190 -4.19 -5.77 0.54
CA PRO A 190 -4.45 -6.53 -0.69
C PRO A 190 -5.91 -6.57 -1.16
N SER A 191 -6.90 -6.38 -0.28
CA SER A 191 -8.31 -6.45 -0.65
C SER A 191 -8.84 -5.20 -1.32
N ILE A 192 -8.27 -4.03 -1.00
CA ILE A 192 -8.82 -2.70 -1.28
C ILE A 192 -10.33 -2.55 -1.03
N LYS A 193 -10.92 -3.42 -0.19
CA LYS A 193 -12.34 -3.37 0.13
C LYS A 193 -12.55 -2.30 1.20
N PRO A 194 -13.46 -1.35 0.98
CA PRO A 194 -13.74 -0.28 1.92
C PRO A 194 -14.63 -0.77 3.08
N PHE A 195 -14.26 -0.38 4.29
CA PHE A 195 -15.00 -0.54 5.54
C PHE A 195 -14.99 0.80 6.28
N GLY A 196 -16.15 1.36 6.60
CA GLY A 196 -16.23 2.68 7.23
C GLY A 196 -15.42 3.76 6.51
N SER A 197 -15.09 4.80 7.26
CA SER A 197 -14.32 5.97 6.83
C SER A 197 -13.56 6.58 8.01
N VAL A 198 -12.39 7.12 7.73
CA VAL A 198 -11.60 7.91 8.69
C VAL A 198 -12.32 9.17 9.19
N PHE A 199 -13.41 9.57 8.53
CA PHE A 199 -14.23 10.73 8.89
C PHE A 199 -15.37 10.40 9.86
N SER A 200 -15.81 9.15 9.93
CA SER A 200 -16.94 8.72 10.76
C SER A 200 -16.57 7.68 11.82
N GLU A 201 -15.56 6.85 11.56
CA GLU A 201 -15.14 5.76 12.44
C GLU A 201 -13.69 5.94 12.91
N GLY A 202 -13.48 5.69 14.19
CA GLY A 202 -12.15 5.73 14.80
C GLY A 202 -11.33 4.47 14.50
N LEU A 203 -10.00 4.56 14.63
CA LEU A 203 -9.11 3.40 14.47
C LEU A 203 -9.50 2.24 15.41
N ASP A 204 -9.81 2.54 16.67
CA ASP A 204 -10.13 1.52 17.68
C ASP A 204 -11.36 0.69 17.28
N GLU A 205 -12.40 1.34 16.75
CA GLU A 205 -13.60 0.66 16.23
C GLU A 205 -13.23 -0.29 15.10
N MET A 206 -12.38 0.16 14.17
CA MET A 206 -11.92 -0.67 13.04
C MET A 206 -11.05 -1.84 13.48
N VAL A 207 -10.20 -1.64 14.48
CA VAL A 207 -9.36 -2.70 15.07
C VAL A 207 -10.23 -3.74 15.77
N GLU A 208 -11.19 -3.32 16.58
CA GLU A 208 -12.10 -4.23 17.27
C GLU A 208 -12.97 -5.01 16.28
N PHE A 209 -13.49 -4.34 15.25
CA PHE A 209 -14.22 -5.03 14.18
C PHE A 209 -13.35 -6.10 13.51
N LYS A 210 -12.11 -5.76 13.14
CA LYS A 210 -11.17 -6.70 12.51
C LYS A 210 -10.85 -7.91 13.39
N LYS A 211 -10.68 -7.72 14.70
CA LYS A 211 -10.43 -8.82 15.65
C LYS A 211 -11.59 -9.82 15.71
N GLY A 212 -12.82 -9.36 15.47
CA GLY A 212 -14.01 -10.21 15.42
C GLY A 212 -14.12 -11.09 14.17
N LEU A 213 -13.28 -10.88 13.15
CA LEU A 213 -13.39 -11.60 11.87
C LEU A 213 -12.70 -12.97 11.92
N ALA A 214 -13.42 -14.00 11.47
CA ALA A 214 -12.86 -15.34 11.25
C ALA A 214 -12.14 -15.41 9.89
N PHE A 215 -10.84 -15.11 9.86
CA PHE A 215 -10.05 -15.21 8.63
C PHE A 215 -9.76 -16.66 8.25
N ASN A 216 -10.12 -17.06 7.03
CA ASN A 216 -9.73 -18.36 6.47
C ASN A 216 -8.31 -18.30 5.91
N SER A 217 -7.34 -18.49 6.79
CA SER A 217 -5.92 -18.25 6.49
C SER A 217 -5.23 -19.43 5.78
N SER A 218 -5.86 -20.60 5.73
CA SER A 218 -5.31 -21.82 5.10
C SER A 218 -5.39 -21.81 3.57
N GLY A 219 -6.27 -21.01 2.96
CA GLY A 219 -6.44 -20.91 1.50
C GLY A 219 -5.68 -19.76 0.83
N GLY A 220 -4.89 -19.00 1.58
CA GLY A 220 -4.21 -17.79 1.09
C GLY A 220 -5.17 -16.60 0.82
N CYS A 221 -4.59 -15.47 0.41
CA CYS A 221 -5.28 -14.23 0.08
C CYS A 221 -6.36 -14.46 -0.96
N THR A 222 -6.10 -15.25 -2.01
CA THR A 222 -7.10 -15.53 -3.07
C THR A 222 -8.41 -16.10 -2.52
N VAL A 223 -8.34 -16.97 -1.50
CA VAL A 223 -9.54 -17.51 -0.84
C VAL A 223 -10.10 -16.50 0.15
N CYS A 224 -9.24 -15.91 0.99
CA CYS A 224 -9.64 -14.93 1.99
C CYS A 224 -10.40 -13.74 1.39
N LEU A 225 -9.99 -13.23 0.22
CA LEU A 225 -10.64 -12.12 -0.47
C LEU A 225 -12.10 -12.40 -0.88
N LYS A 226 -12.49 -13.67 -1.04
CA LYS A 226 -13.89 -14.04 -1.33
C LYS A 226 -14.81 -13.81 -0.13
N ASP A 227 -14.27 -13.86 1.08
CA ASP A 227 -15.04 -13.66 2.31
C ASP A 227 -15.29 -12.18 2.63
N PHE A 228 -14.62 -11.25 1.94
CA PHE A 228 -14.71 -9.82 2.28
C PHE A 228 -16.10 -9.20 2.04
N GLU A 229 -16.86 -9.70 1.07
CA GLU A 229 -18.25 -9.24 0.90
C GLU A 229 -19.11 -9.65 2.10
N ARG A 230 -18.93 -10.87 2.63
CA ARG A 230 -19.58 -11.31 3.88
C ARG A 230 -19.17 -10.41 5.04
N PHE A 231 -17.87 -10.14 5.23
CA PHE A 231 -17.38 -9.27 6.30
C PHE A 231 -17.97 -7.85 6.19
N LYS A 232 -18.12 -7.33 4.97
CA LYS A 232 -18.72 -6.01 4.75
C LYS A 232 -20.19 -5.97 5.19
N ASP A 233 -20.94 -7.03 4.91
CA ASP A 233 -22.33 -7.15 5.35
C ASP A 233 -22.44 -7.29 6.88
N GLU A 234 -21.51 -8.00 7.52
CA GLU A 234 -21.40 -8.08 8.98
C GLU A 234 -21.12 -6.69 9.59
N PHE A 235 -20.17 -5.93 9.05
CA PHE A 235 -19.87 -4.55 9.50
C PHE A 235 -21.10 -3.65 9.46
N LYS A 236 -21.83 -3.66 8.33
CA LYS A 236 -23.05 -2.85 8.16
C LYS A 236 -24.16 -3.22 9.14
N ARG A 237 -24.24 -4.48 9.58
CA ARG A 237 -25.23 -4.90 10.58
C ARG A 237 -24.90 -4.36 11.96
N LEU A 238 -23.62 -4.28 12.32
CA LEU A 238 -23.17 -3.72 13.60
C LEU A 238 -23.42 -2.21 13.71
N GLN A 239 -23.44 -1.50 12.58
CA GLN A 239 -23.68 -0.05 12.55
C GLN A 239 -25.17 0.34 12.52
N LYS A 240 -26.10 -0.62 12.42
CA LYS A 240 -27.54 -0.30 12.51
C LYS A 240 -27.94 -0.15 13.98
N PRO A 241 -28.54 0.97 14.41
CA PRO A 241 -29.11 1.06 15.74
C PRO A 241 -30.22 0.01 15.89
N VAL A 242 -30.20 -0.71 17.02
CA VAL A 242 -31.26 -1.63 17.45
C VAL A 242 -32.54 -0.86 17.71
#